data_AF-A0A942NYL5-F1
#
_entry.id   AF-A0A942NYL5-F1
#
_cell.length_a   1.000
_cell.length_b   1.000
_cell.length_c   1.000
_cell.angle_alpha   90.00
_cell.angle_beta   90.00
_cell.angle_gamma   90.00
#
_symmetry.space_group_name_H-M   'P 1'
#
loop_
_entity.id
_entity.type
_entity.pdbx_description
1 polymer ?
#
loop_
_entity_poly.entity_id
_entity_poly.type
_entity_poly.pdbx_seq_one_letter_code
_entity_poly.pdbx_strand_id
1 'polypeptide(L)'
;MSIFSSFIKGNSDFLSLDLSYHYHDPAKEEIVLYNNGKKTIGPAKLVVINETKQQFEYTIEKIPSRIGILIRLAQFRDKNDQPFAGNLAQVQIQFSGNKVVFIPEGNKFKREK
;
A
#
# COMPACT_ATOMS: atom_id res chain seq x y z
N MET A 1 -18.50 -2.09 22.28
CA MET A 1 -17.10 -1.94 21.81
C MET A 1 -17.12 -0.96 20.65
N SER A 2 -16.61 0.26 20.84
CA SER A 2 -16.45 1.21 19.74
C SER A 2 -15.29 0.73 18.86
N ILE A 3 -15.60 0.34 17.63
CA ILE A 3 -14.62 0.07 16.60
C ILE A 3 -14.21 1.44 16.06
N PHE A 4 -13.09 1.99 16.54
CA PHE A 4 -12.47 3.15 15.91
C PHE A 4 -11.84 2.67 14.59
N SER A 5 -12.57 2.80 13.48
CA SER A 5 -11.97 2.62 12.16
C SER A 5 -11.12 3.85 11.85
N SER A 6 -9.83 3.80 12.19
CA SER A 6 -8.87 4.83 11.76
C SER A 6 -8.56 4.59 10.29
N PHE A 7 -9.29 5.29 9.41
CA PHE A 7 -8.95 5.41 8.00
C PHE A 7 -7.78 6.38 7.87
N ILE A 8 -6.59 5.87 7.58
CA ILE A 8 -5.40 6.68 7.38
C ILE A 8 -5.18 6.79 5.88
N LYS A 9 -5.51 7.95 5.31
CA LYS A 9 -5.25 8.29 3.91
C LYS A 9 -4.00 9.14 3.82
N GLY A 10 -2.96 8.60 3.19
CA GLY A 10 -1.86 9.39 2.68
C GLY A 10 -2.24 9.98 1.32
N ASN A 11 -1.75 11.19 1.04
CA ASN A 11 -1.72 11.77 -0.32
C ASN A 11 -0.27 11.98 -0.76
N SER A 12 0.07 11.57 -1.98
CA SER A 12 1.36 11.90 -2.57
C SER A 12 1.25 13.22 -3.33
N ASP A 13 1.63 14.34 -2.73
CA ASP A 13 1.61 15.67 -3.39
C ASP A 13 2.40 15.73 -4.72
N PHE A 14 3.23 14.71 -4.98
CA PHE A 14 4.13 14.61 -6.13
C PHE A 14 3.65 13.65 -7.21
N LEU A 15 2.66 12.80 -6.93
CA LEU A 15 2.20 11.74 -7.83
C LEU A 15 0.69 11.63 -7.78
N SER A 16 0.08 11.23 -8.89
CA SER A 16 -1.37 11.05 -8.97
C SER A 16 -1.86 9.77 -8.25
N LEU A 17 -1.22 9.38 -7.15
CA LEU A 17 -1.51 8.18 -6.37
C LEU A 17 -1.71 8.54 -4.89
N ASP A 18 -2.84 8.11 -4.34
CA ASP A 18 -3.09 8.10 -2.90
C ASP A 18 -3.14 6.65 -2.40
N LEU A 19 -2.84 6.46 -1.12
CA LEU A 19 -2.99 5.16 -0.46
C LEU A 19 -3.77 5.37 0.82
N SER A 20 -4.72 4.48 1.08
CA SER A 20 -5.32 4.36 2.39
C SER A 20 -5.12 2.97 2.97
N TYR A 21 -4.92 2.92 4.28
CA TYR A 21 -4.78 1.69 5.02
C TYR A 21 -5.74 1.68 6.21
N HIS A 22 -6.40 0.54 6.42
CA HIS A 22 -7.32 0.34 7.53
C HIS A 22 -6.59 -0.42 8.66
N TYR A 23 -6.15 0.31 9.70
CA TYR A 23 -5.26 -0.22 10.75
C TYR A 23 -5.98 -1.06 11.84
N HIS A 24 -7.31 -1.00 11.95
CA HIS A 24 -8.02 -1.50 13.15
C HIS A 24 -8.98 -2.68 12.97
N ASP A 25 -9.04 -3.27 11.78
CA ASP A 25 -9.77 -4.52 11.59
C ASP A 25 -8.77 -5.61 11.16
N PRO A 26 -8.27 -6.44 12.08
CA PRO A 26 -7.33 -7.52 11.77
C PRO A 26 -7.90 -8.54 10.77
N ALA A 27 -9.24 -8.62 10.62
CA ALA A 27 -9.89 -9.44 9.61
C ALA A 27 -9.94 -8.76 8.23
N LYS A 28 -9.63 -7.45 8.15
CA LYS A 28 -9.64 -6.62 6.94
C LYS A 28 -8.34 -5.83 6.80
N GLU A 29 -7.21 -6.51 6.97
CA GLU A 29 -5.89 -5.99 6.60
C GLU A 29 -5.86 -5.69 5.09
N GLU A 30 -6.31 -4.49 4.73
CA GLU A 30 -6.56 -4.08 3.36
C GLU A 30 -5.87 -2.75 3.08
N ILE A 31 -5.18 -2.71 1.96
CA ILE A 31 -4.61 -1.52 1.36
C ILE A 31 -5.54 -1.12 0.22
N VAL A 32 -5.97 0.13 0.20
CA VAL A 32 -6.65 0.70 -0.97
C VAL A 32 -5.70 1.66 -1.67
N LEU A 33 -5.38 1.36 -2.92
CA LEU A 33 -4.55 2.19 -3.78
C LEU A 33 -5.44 2.99 -4.73
N TYR A 34 -5.46 4.30 -4.61
CA TYR A 34 -6.25 5.19 -5.45
C TYR A 34 -5.39 5.87 -6.50
N ASN A 35 -5.79 5.78 -7.77
CA ASN A 35 -5.18 6.58 -8.83
C ASN A 35 -6.03 7.82 -9.09
N ASN A 36 -5.57 8.97 -8.60
CA ASN A 36 -6.20 10.27 -8.84
C ASN A 36 -5.89 10.85 -10.23
N GLY A 37 -5.03 10.19 -11.00
CA GLY A 37 -4.62 10.58 -12.32
C GLY A 37 -5.73 10.42 -13.36
N LYS A 38 -5.55 11.06 -14.51
CA LYS A 38 -6.45 10.94 -15.67
C LYS A 38 -6.14 9.72 -16.55
N LYS A 39 -5.04 9.01 -16.28
CA LYS A 39 -4.57 7.86 -17.08
C LYS A 39 -4.41 6.64 -16.18
N THR A 40 -4.68 5.46 -16.75
CA THR A 40 -4.32 4.18 -16.13
C THR A 40 -2.81 4.09 -16.00
N ILE A 41 -2.33 3.72 -14.81
CA ILE A 41 -0.92 3.43 -14.58
C ILE A 41 -0.69 1.95 -14.90
N GLY A 42 0.43 1.67 -15.55
CA GLY A 42 0.86 0.31 -15.91
C GLY A 42 1.20 -0.54 -14.69
N PRO A 43 1.93 -1.66 -14.87
CA PRO A 43 2.22 -2.56 -13.78
C PRO A 43 2.98 -1.85 -12.65
N ALA A 44 2.52 -2.09 -11.43
CA ALA A 44 3.09 -1.53 -10.21
C ALA A 44 3.41 -2.66 -9.24
N LYS A 45 4.60 -2.60 -8.64
CA LYS A 45 5.02 -3.50 -7.58
C LYS A 45 4.78 -2.82 -6.25
N LEU A 46 3.96 -3.44 -5.40
CA LEU A 46 3.79 -3.05 -4.02
C LEU A 46 4.69 -3.92 -3.16
N VAL A 47 5.39 -3.29 -2.22
CA VAL A 47 6.20 -3.99 -1.22
C VAL A 47 5.72 -3.54 0.14
N VAL A 48 5.19 -4.46 0.93
CA VAL A 48 4.89 -4.20 2.34
C VAL A 48 6.05 -4.69 3.19
N ILE A 49 6.39 -3.91 4.21
CA ILE A 49 7.41 -4.25 5.19
C ILE A 49 6.73 -4.31 6.54
N ASN A 50 6.91 -5.41 7.26
CA ASN A 50 6.39 -5.55 8.61
C ASN A 50 7.39 -4.97 9.64
N GLU A 51 7.00 -4.94 10.92
CA GLU A 51 7.85 -4.47 12.01
C GLU A 51 9.15 -5.28 12.18
N THR A 52 9.18 -6.55 11.75
CA THR A 52 10.39 -7.38 11.76
C THR A 52 11.31 -7.13 10.55
N LYS A 53 11.00 -6.12 9.73
CA LYS A 53 11.72 -5.74 8.50
C LYS A 53 11.68 -6.79 7.39
N GLN A 54 10.81 -7.78 7.49
CA GLN A 54 10.54 -8.72 6.41
C GLN A 54 9.74 -8.03 5.31
N GLN A 55 10.10 -8.30 4.06
CA GLN A 55 9.49 -7.70 2.89
C GLN A 55 8.58 -8.71 2.20
N PHE A 56 7.39 -8.26 1.81
CA PHE A 56 6.44 -9.05 1.06
C PHE A 56 5.99 -8.25 -0.15
N GLU A 57 5.81 -8.94 -1.27
CA GLU A 57 5.62 -8.31 -2.57
C GLU A 57 4.26 -8.68 -3.16
N TYR A 58 3.67 -7.75 -3.89
CA TYR A 58 2.45 -7.95 -4.66
C TYR A 58 2.49 -7.11 -5.94
N THR A 59 2.15 -7.72 -7.07
CA THR A 59 2.13 -7.03 -8.38
C THR A 59 0.71 -6.70 -8.78
N ILE A 60 0.47 -5.43 -9.12
CA ILE A 60 -0.76 -4.97 -9.74
C ILE A 60 -0.48 -4.76 -11.22
N GLU A 61 -1.22 -5.45 -12.09
CA GLU A 61 -1.04 -5.32 -13.55
C GLU A 61 -1.39 -3.92 -14.08
N LYS A 62 -2.47 -3.31 -13.56
CA LYS A 62 -2.96 -2.00 -13.99
C LYS A 62 -3.64 -1.29 -12.82
N ILE A 63 -3.40 0.02 -12.68
CA ILE A 63 -4.10 0.88 -11.72
C ILE A 63 -5.01 1.84 -12.51
N PRO A 64 -6.32 1.54 -12.66
CA PRO A 64 -7.23 2.35 -13.47
C PRO A 64 -7.36 3.77 -12.93
N SER A 65 -7.53 4.75 -13.82
CA SER A 65 -7.76 6.14 -13.43
C SER A 65 -9.05 6.31 -12.63
N ARG A 66 -9.00 7.15 -11.58
CA ARG A 66 -10.12 7.54 -10.71
C ARG A 66 -10.79 6.38 -9.97
N ILE A 67 -10.12 5.24 -9.87
CA ILE A 67 -10.62 4.04 -9.19
C ILE A 67 -9.63 3.67 -8.08
N GLY A 68 -10.17 3.25 -6.94
CA GLY A 68 -9.42 2.61 -5.87
C GLY A 68 -9.37 1.10 -6.08
N ILE A 69 -8.18 0.51 -5.95
CA ILE A 69 -8.00 -0.95 -5.93
C ILE A 69 -7.83 -1.36 -4.47
N LEU A 70 -8.71 -2.25 -4.01
CA LEU A 70 -8.59 -2.91 -2.71
C LEU A 70 -7.71 -4.15 -2.83
N ILE A 71 -6.71 -4.24 -1.95
CA ILE A 71 -5.69 -5.29 -1.94
C ILE A 71 -5.58 -5.82 -0.52
N ARG A 72 -5.67 -7.13 -0.34
CA ARG A 72 -5.57 -7.76 0.99
C ARG A 72 -4.11 -8.07 1.31
N LEU A 73 -3.66 -7.79 2.54
CA LEU A 73 -2.29 -8.12 2.96
C LEU A 73 -1.97 -9.61 2.81
N ALA A 74 -2.97 -10.49 2.98
CA ALA A 74 -2.83 -11.93 2.74
C ALA A 74 -2.44 -12.33 1.30
N GLN A 75 -2.54 -11.42 0.32
CA GLN A 75 -2.08 -11.65 -1.06
C GLN A 75 -0.58 -11.40 -1.24
N PHE A 76 0.06 -10.71 -0.30
CA PHE A 76 1.49 -10.48 -0.34
C PHE A 76 2.25 -11.74 0.06
N ARG A 77 3.37 -11.97 -0.61
CA ARG A 77 4.23 -13.14 -0.41
C ARG A 77 5.67 -12.70 -0.17
N ASP A 78 6.36 -13.37 0.73
CA ASP A 78 7.80 -13.21 0.90
C ASP A 78 8.59 -14.06 -0.14
N LYS A 79 9.92 -14.08 -0.02
CA LYS A 79 10.79 -14.86 -0.91
C LYS A 79 10.61 -16.39 -0.79
N ASN A 80 10.00 -16.85 0.29
CA ASN A 80 9.73 -18.26 0.56
C ASN A 80 8.26 -18.62 0.29
N ASP A 81 7.51 -17.76 -0.40
CA ASP A 81 6.07 -17.88 -0.65
C ASP A 81 5.21 -17.93 0.63
N GLN A 82 5.72 -17.37 1.74
CA GLN A 82 4.95 -17.24 2.98
C GLN A 82 4.04 -16.00 2.89
N PRO A 83 2.79 -16.11 3.39
CA PRO A 83 1.88 -14.97 3.45
C PRO A 83 2.41 -13.89 4.39
N PHE A 84 1.95 -12.65 4.18
CA PHE A 84 2.20 -11.57 5.11
C PHE A 84 1.82 -11.97 6.55
N ALA A 85 2.72 -11.65 7.48
CA ALA A 85 2.53 -11.87 8.90
C ALA A 85 3.09 -10.70 9.72
N GLY A 86 2.35 -10.32 10.77
CA GLY A 86 2.73 -9.25 11.70
C GLY A 86 2.10 -7.90 11.36
N ASN A 87 2.54 -6.84 12.03
CA ASN A 87 2.02 -5.50 11.80
C ASN A 87 2.70 -4.81 10.62
N LEU A 88 1.95 -4.04 9.85
CA LEU A 88 2.46 -3.24 8.75
C LEU A 88 3.28 -2.04 9.26
N ALA A 89 4.57 -2.01 8.95
CA ALA A 89 5.45 -0.89 9.27
C ALA A 89 5.59 0.11 8.10
N GLN A 90 5.55 -0.38 6.86
CA GLN A 90 5.78 0.46 5.67
C GLN A 90 5.14 -0.15 4.42
N VAL A 91 4.65 0.70 3.51
CA VAL A 91 4.26 0.30 2.15
C VAL A 91 5.13 1.04 1.13
N GLN A 92 5.71 0.33 0.18
CA GLN A 92 6.39 0.91 -0.97
C GLN A 92 5.59 0.62 -2.23
N ILE A 93 5.46 1.61 -3.11
CA ILE A 93 4.81 1.49 -4.40
C ILE A 93 5.84 1.86 -5.46
N GLN A 94 6.14 0.91 -6.34
CA GLN A 94 7.13 1.05 -7.41
C GLN A 94 6.43 0.93 -8.76
N PHE A 95 6.52 1.98 -9.59
CA PHE A 95 5.88 1.99 -10.92
C PHE A 95 6.63 2.93 -11.86
N SER A 96 6.87 2.50 -13.11
CA SER A 96 7.50 3.33 -14.15
C SER A 96 8.78 4.05 -13.69
N GLY A 97 9.65 3.38 -12.91
CA GLY A 97 10.89 3.95 -12.37
C GLY A 97 10.70 4.92 -11.19
N ASN A 98 9.47 5.13 -10.72
CA ASN A 98 9.18 5.89 -9.51
C ASN A 98 9.04 4.95 -8.32
N LYS A 99 9.53 5.38 -7.16
CA LYS A 99 9.35 4.72 -5.87
C LYS A 99 8.72 5.69 -4.88
N VAL A 100 7.64 5.25 -4.25
CA VAL A 100 6.93 5.97 -3.20
C VAL A 100 6.92 5.11 -1.96
N VAL A 101 7.17 5.72 -0.80
CA VAL A 101 7.12 5.03 0.48
C VAL A 101 6.05 5.69 1.35
N PHE A 102 5.10 4.91 1.84
CA PHE A 102 4.11 5.30 2.84
C PHE A 102 4.50 4.69 4.19
N ILE A 103 4.54 5.52 5.23
CA ILE A 103 4.77 5.10 6.61
C ILE A 103 3.45 5.29 7.37
N PRO A 104 2.71 4.21 7.68
CA PRO A 104 1.40 4.28 8.34
C PRO A 104 1.45 5.03 9.68
N GLU A 105 2.45 4.74 10.52
CA GLU A 105 2.62 5.37 11.83
C GLU A 105 2.75 6.90 11.74
N GLY A 106 3.40 7.39 10.69
CA GLY A 106 3.57 8.83 10.46
C GLY A 106 2.46 9.47 9.64
N ASN A 107 1.51 8.69 9.10
CA ASN A 107 0.58 9.08 8.03
C ASN A 107 1.25 9.96 6.95
N LYS A 108 2.44 9.56 6.50
CA LYS A 108 3.28 10.38 5.63
C LYS A 108 3.83 9.57 4.48
N PHE A 109 3.83 10.20 3.31
CA PHE A 109 4.59 9.73 2.17
C PHE A 109 5.99 10.34 2.17
N LYS A 110 6.99 9.51 1.87
CA LYS A 110 8.36 9.91 1.60
C LYS A 110 8.75 9.42 0.21
N ARG A 111 9.34 10.30 -0.60
CA ARG A 111 9.94 9.91 -1.87
C ARG A 111 11.34 9.37 -1.59
N GLU A 112 11.65 8.21 -2.14
CA GLU A 112 13.04 7.73 -2.24
C GLU A 112 13.45 7.86 -3.71
N LYS A 113 14.50 8.67 -3.97
CA LYS A 113 15.17 8.77 -5.27
C LYS A 113 16.33 7.79 -5.31
#